data_AF-A0A1V5YH35-F1
#
_entry.id   AF-A0A1V5YH35-F1
#
_cell.length_a   1.000
_cell.length_b   1.000
_cell.length_c   1.000
_cell.angle_alpha   90.00
_cell.angle_beta   90.00
_cell.angle_gamma   90.00
#
_symmetry.space_group_name_H-M   'P 1'
#
loop_
_entity.id
_entity.type
_entity.pdbx_description
1 polymer ?
#
loop_
_entity_poly.entity_id
_entity_poly.type
_entity_poly.pdbx_seq_one_letter_code
_entity_poly.pdbx_strand_id
1 'polypeptide(L)'
;MMGVDECRRLARLYNLERYLFDEVSARFRRDGTLSVADFYAIIVWKSNRTKTKIKKALKEAGLSADTLMSQVAGAQDDITRLQLLTNVRNIGLPIASAILTVCYPDRFTVLDSRAWQSAVAEGMPGLPDAFPETAPEYLQYRDACQAFAERVGLSLRDLDRALWARSWEKDLQELIADNPAEEKPVEEGIPTTEPKPAPEPKSKVKIHVAVYLVSRLLAGKKKTFTAKELIDRVRQEFDDWRPGVGSYVSSHAVANANKGTAVVYNYLWNISYGLYQCFDPKHHSPHPSREDAATEPDPGDVPLKYRYLLPANN
;
A
#
# COMPACT_ATOMS: atom_id res chain seq x y z
N MET A 1 -36.95 15.89 -6.16
CA MET A 1 -36.15 15.86 -7.41
C MET A 1 -34.85 16.60 -7.12
N MET A 2 -33.70 16.08 -7.53
CA MET A 2 -32.42 16.76 -7.34
C MET A 2 -32.41 18.04 -8.20
N GLY A 3 -32.08 19.19 -7.60
CA GLY A 3 -32.02 20.46 -8.33
C GLY A 3 -30.87 20.49 -9.34
N VAL A 4 -31.01 21.29 -10.40
CA VAL A 4 -30.02 21.37 -11.50
C VAL A 4 -28.62 21.73 -10.99
N ASP A 5 -28.51 22.65 -10.04
CA ASP A 5 -27.23 23.07 -9.48
C ASP A 5 -26.58 21.98 -8.61
N GLU A 6 -27.39 21.21 -7.89
CA GLU A 6 -26.91 20.08 -7.11
C GLU A 6 -26.42 18.95 -8.02
N CYS A 7 -27.13 18.67 -9.12
CA CYS A 7 -26.65 17.74 -10.15
C CYS A 7 -25.30 18.17 -10.73
N ARG A 8 -25.15 19.46 -11.07
CA ARG A 8 -23.88 20.01 -11.60
C ARG A 8 -22.76 19.91 -10.58
N ARG A 9 -23.02 20.23 -9.31
CA ARG A 9 -22.05 20.13 -8.22
C ARG A 9 -21.57 18.68 -8.05
N LEU A 10 -22.50 17.72 -8.02
CA LEU A 10 -22.17 16.30 -7.88
C LEU A 10 -21.41 15.74 -9.09
N ALA A 11 -21.74 16.17 -10.31
CA ALA A 11 -21.01 15.78 -11.51
C ALA A 11 -19.54 16.23 -11.47
N ARG A 12 -19.25 17.42 -10.92
CA ARG A 12 -17.87 17.87 -10.71
C ARG A 12 -17.16 17.03 -9.64
N LEU A 13 -17.85 16.70 -8.54
CA LEU A 13 -17.30 15.88 -7.46
C LEU A 13 -16.96 14.44 -7.90
N TYR A 14 -17.64 13.90 -8.93
CA TYR A 14 -17.36 12.57 -9.46
C TYR A 14 -15.91 12.44 -9.96
N ASN A 15 -15.42 13.42 -10.71
CA ASN A 15 -14.00 13.52 -11.03
C ASN A 15 -13.29 14.28 -9.89
N LEU A 16 -13.07 13.56 -8.79
CA LEU A 16 -12.55 14.13 -7.55
C LEU A 16 -11.24 14.88 -7.77
N GLU A 17 -10.33 14.34 -8.58
CA GLU A 17 -9.06 15.00 -8.87
C GLU A 17 -9.27 16.34 -9.56
N ARG A 18 -10.11 16.40 -10.59
CA ARG A 18 -10.44 17.66 -11.25
C ARG A 18 -11.08 18.66 -10.28
N TYR A 19 -12.01 18.21 -9.44
CA TYR A 19 -12.58 19.06 -8.39
C TYR A 19 -11.51 19.63 -7.44
N LEU A 20 -10.55 18.80 -7.03
CA LEU A 20 -9.47 19.24 -6.13
C LEU A 20 -8.58 20.30 -6.79
N PHE A 21 -8.12 20.08 -8.02
CA PHE A 21 -7.18 21.00 -8.68
C PHE A 21 -7.85 22.24 -9.31
N ASP A 22 -9.09 22.13 -9.78
CA ASP A 22 -9.81 23.25 -10.41
C ASP A 22 -10.50 24.16 -9.36
N GLU A 23 -11.15 23.57 -8.34
CA GLU A 23 -11.97 24.33 -7.39
C GLU A 23 -11.29 24.49 -6.02
N VAL A 24 -10.78 23.40 -5.43
CA VAL A 24 -10.23 23.43 -4.07
C VAL A 24 -8.93 24.24 -4.03
N SER A 25 -8.02 24.04 -4.99
CA SER A 25 -6.81 24.86 -5.12
C SER A 25 -7.12 26.35 -5.26
N ALA A 26 -8.14 26.70 -6.07
CA ALA A 26 -8.55 28.09 -6.26
C ALA A 26 -9.13 28.70 -4.96
N ARG A 27 -9.97 27.95 -4.23
CA ARG A 27 -10.47 28.39 -2.92
C ARG A 27 -9.37 28.55 -1.90
N PHE A 28 -8.44 27.59 -1.82
CA PHE A 28 -7.30 27.68 -0.90
C PHE A 28 -6.45 28.93 -1.16
N ARG A 29 -6.13 29.23 -2.42
CA ARG A 29 -5.37 30.44 -2.79
C ARG A 29 -6.07 31.73 -2.37
N ARG A 30 -7.41 31.76 -2.42
CA ARG A 30 -8.21 32.92 -2.04
C ARG A 30 -8.35 33.05 -0.53
N ASP A 31 -8.62 31.94 0.16
CA ASP A 31 -9.09 31.94 1.55
C ASP A 31 -7.95 31.68 2.56
N GLY A 32 -6.79 31.18 2.10
CA GLY A 32 -5.67 30.83 2.97
C GLY A 32 -5.95 29.66 3.91
N THR A 33 -6.98 28.86 3.63
CA THR A 33 -7.36 27.68 4.41
C THR A 33 -8.24 26.73 3.59
N LEU A 34 -8.55 25.55 4.14
CA LEU A 34 -9.48 24.59 3.55
C LEU A 34 -10.72 24.43 4.41
N SER A 35 -11.87 24.29 3.75
CA SER A 35 -13.07 23.78 4.42
C SER A 35 -12.84 22.35 4.91
N VAL A 36 -13.57 21.96 5.96
CA VAL A 36 -13.52 20.56 6.47
C VAL A 36 -13.83 19.55 5.35
N ALA A 37 -14.80 19.86 4.47
CA ALA A 37 -15.16 19.01 3.35
C ALA A 37 -14.00 18.84 2.36
N ASP A 38 -13.33 19.94 2.00
CA ASP A 38 -12.22 19.92 1.04
C ASP A 38 -10.98 19.21 1.61
N PHE A 39 -10.65 19.46 2.87
CA PHE A 39 -9.56 18.77 3.56
C PHE A 39 -9.75 17.25 3.52
N TYR A 40 -10.97 16.77 3.84
CA TYR A 40 -11.26 15.33 3.77
C TYR A 40 -11.41 14.80 2.35
N ALA A 41 -11.83 15.62 1.38
CA ALA A 41 -11.86 15.24 -0.03
C ALA A 41 -10.44 14.88 -0.52
N ILE A 42 -9.42 15.67 -0.14
CA ILE A 42 -8.02 15.38 -0.46
C ILE A 42 -7.56 14.09 0.24
N ILE A 43 -7.88 13.90 1.52
CA ILE A 43 -7.51 12.67 2.25
C ILE A 43 -8.17 11.45 1.61
N VAL A 44 -9.43 11.55 1.19
CA VAL A 44 -10.14 10.46 0.50
C VAL A 44 -9.47 10.12 -0.82
N TRP A 45 -9.13 11.14 -1.61
CA TRP A 45 -8.42 11.01 -2.87
C TRP A 45 -7.07 10.29 -2.70
N LYS A 46 -6.25 10.69 -1.72
CA LYS A 46 -4.94 10.06 -1.49
C LYS A 46 -5.03 8.70 -0.77
N SER A 47 -5.90 8.59 0.23
CA SER A 47 -5.94 7.44 1.14
C SER A 47 -7.26 7.36 1.92
N ASN A 48 -8.33 6.98 1.23
CA ASN A 48 -9.67 6.77 1.82
C ASN A 48 -9.68 5.91 3.11
N ARG A 49 -8.73 4.97 3.23
CA ARG A 49 -8.57 4.10 4.41
C ARG A 49 -8.15 4.83 5.70
N THR A 50 -7.56 6.02 5.60
CA THR A 50 -7.01 6.77 6.76
C THR A 50 -7.93 7.85 7.31
N LYS A 51 -8.96 8.28 6.56
CA LYS A 51 -9.85 9.40 6.89
C LYS A 51 -10.41 9.38 8.32
N THR A 52 -10.87 8.23 8.79
CA THR A 52 -11.50 8.09 10.11
C THR A 52 -10.46 8.22 11.23
N LYS A 53 -9.25 7.69 11.01
CA LYS A 53 -8.14 7.78 11.98
C LYS A 53 -7.65 9.22 12.10
N ILE A 54 -7.50 9.93 10.98
CA ILE A 54 -7.12 11.35 10.96
C ILE A 54 -8.20 12.20 11.64
N LYS A 55 -9.49 11.94 11.34
CA LYS A 55 -10.61 12.63 12.01
C LYS A 55 -10.59 12.44 13.52
N LYS A 56 -10.34 11.23 13.99
CA LYS A 56 -10.19 10.94 15.42
C LYS A 56 -8.97 11.67 16.01
N ALA A 57 -7.83 11.64 15.33
CA ALA A 57 -6.61 12.31 15.78
C ALA A 57 -6.76 13.83 15.91
N LEU A 58 -7.37 14.49 14.92
CA LEU A 58 -7.66 15.93 14.96
C LEU A 58 -8.60 16.29 16.12
N LYS A 59 -9.67 15.49 16.31
CA LYS A 59 -10.60 15.68 17.42
C LYS A 59 -9.91 15.56 18.79
N GLU A 60 -9.07 14.55 18.96
CA GLU A 60 -8.31 14.34 20.21
C GLU A 60 -7.29 15.45 20.48
N ALA A 61 -6.72 16.04 19.42
CA ALA A 61 -5.82 17.18 19.53
C ALA A 61 -6.56 18.51 19.74
N GLY A 62 -7.90 18.53 19.72
CA GLY A 62 -8.69 19.77 19.76
C GLY A 62 -8.44 20.68 18.55
N LEU A 63 -7.95 20.12 17.43
CA LEU A 63 -7.51 20.86 16.26
C LEU A 63 -8.52 20.67 15.11
N SER A 64 -9.03 21.77 14.57
CA SER A 64 -9.88 21.74 13.38
C SER A 64 -9.06 21.76 12.09
N ALA A 65 -9.62 21.22 11.00
CA ALA A 65 -8.93 21.16 9.71
C ALA A 65 -8.63 22.55 9.13
N ASP A 66 -9.56 23.49 9.27
CA ASP A 66 -9.39 24.89 8.87
C ASP A 66 -8.29 25.59 9.69
N THR A 67 -8.23 25.38 11.01
CA THR A 67 -7.15 25.96 11.84
C THR A 67 -5.78 25.42 11.41
N LEU A 68 -5.66 24.10 11.24
CA LEU A 68 -4.44 23.47 10.74
C LEU A 68 -4.04 24.04 9.38
N MET A 69 -4.97 24.13 8.44
CA MET A 69 -4.65 24.60 7.09
C MET A 69 -4.34 26.10 7.04
N SER A 70 -4.90 26.92 7.93
CA SER A 70 -4.51 28.32 8.11
C SER A 70 -3.07 28.45 8.62
N GLN A 71 -2.65 27.58 9.56
CA GLN A 71 -1.26 27.53 10.02
C GLN A 71 -0.31 27.10 8.89
N VAL A 72 -0.70 26.10 8.11
CA VAL A 72 0.06 25.65 6.92
C VAL A 72 0.17 26.76 5.88
N ALA A 73 -0.89 27.53 5.64
CA ALA A 73 -0.84 28.67 4.72
C ALA A 73 0.14 29.76 5.18
N GLY A 74 0.12 30.08 6.49
CA GLY A 74 0.97 31.11 7.11
C GLY A 74 2.42 30.70 7.38
N ALA A 75 2.79 29.44 7.18
CA ALA A 75 4.16 28.97 7.37
C ALA A 75 5.14 29.66 6.39
N GLN A 76 6.37 29.92 6.84
CA GLN A 76 7.35 30.67 6.03
C GLN A 76 8.04 29.80 4.98
N ASP A 77 8.23 28.51 5.27
CA ASP A 77 8.98 27.58 4.43
C ASP A 77 8.25 26.24 4.25
N ASP A 78 8.76 25.39 3.34
CA ASP A 78 8.12 24.12 2.99
C ASP A 78 8.35 23.02 4.02
N ILE A 79 9.45 23.08 4.77
CA ILE A 79 9.73 22.15 5.87
C ILE A 79 8.68 22.35 6.96
N THR A 80 8.45 23.60 7.36
CA THR A 80 7.42 23.95 8.36
C THR A 80 6.02 23.52 7.90
N ARG A 81 5.67 23.73 6.62
CA ARG A 81 4.39 23.26 6.04
C ARG A 81 4.22 21.74 6.18
N LEU A 82 5.26 20.97 5.83
CA LEU A 82 5.25 19.52 5.95
C LEU A 82 5.15 19.09 7.41
N GLN A 83 5.94 19.69 8.30
CA GLN A 83 5.98 19.37 9.73
C GLN A 83 4.64 19.62 10.42
N LEU A 84 3.98 20.75 10.14
CA LEU A 84 2.64 21.04 10.67
C LEU A 84 1.64 19.93 10.34
N LEU A 85 1.68 19.43 9.10
CA LEU A 85 0.83 18.31 8.66
C LEU A 85 1.26 16.99 9.29
N THR A 86 2.56 16.66 9.27
CA THR A 86 3.07 15.36 9.74
C THR A 86 3.03 15.19 11.25
N ASN A 87 2.95 16.28 12.00
CA ASN A 87 2.72 16.26 13.46
C ASN A 87 1.31 15.78 13.82
N VAL A 88 0.36 15.79 12.87
CA VAL A 88 -0.96 15.20 13.08
C VAL A 88 -0.87 13.68 12.91
N ARG A 89 -1.22 12.96 13.97
CA ARG A 89 -1.19 11.49 13.98
C ARG A 89 -1.95 10.91 12.78
N ASN A 90 -1.33 9.97 12.08
CA ASN A 90 -1.81 9.32 10.84
C ASN A 90 -1.70 10.17 9.55
N ILE A 91 -1.13 11.37 9.62
CA ILE A 91 -0.69 12.11 8.42
C ILE A 91 0.81 11.91 8.27
N GLY A 92 1.22 11.00 7.39
CA GLY A 92 2.64 10.87 6.98
C GLY A 92 2.96 11.75 5.77
N LEU A 93 4.23 11.78 5.36
CA LEU A 93 4.67 12.52 4.16
C LEU A 93 3.83 12.23 2.90
N PRO A 94 3.36 11.00 2.62
CA PRO A 94 2.48 10.76 1.47
C PRO A 94 1.14 11.51 1.51
N ILE A 95 0.58 11.72 2.70
CA ILE A 95 -0.69 12.46 2.84
C ILE A 95 -0.41 13.96 2.92
N ALA A 96 0.63 14.36 3.64
CA ALA A 96 1.03 15.76 3.73
C ALA A 96 1.38 16.35 2.35
N SER A 97 2.20 15.64 1.56
CA SER A 97 2.54 16.03 0.19
C SER A 97 1.32 16.09 -0.72
N ALA A 98 0.35 15.18 -0.59
CA ALA A 98 -0.90 15.24 -1.35
C ALA A 98 -1.74 16.49 -1.02
N ILE A 99 -1.84 16.84 0.27
CA ILE A 99 -2.48 18.10 0.72
C ILE A 99 -1.78 19.30 0.12
N LEU A 100 -0.45 19.36 0.23
CA LEU A 100 0.33 20.48 -0.29
C LEU A 100 0.32 20.55 -1.81
N THR A 101 0.26 19.42 -2.52
CA THR A 101 0.15 19.39 -3.99
C THR A 101 -1.18 19.99 -4.46
N VAL A 102 -2.29 19.71 -3.77
CA VAL A 102 -3.57 20.37 -4.09
C VAL A 102 -3.50 21.86 -3.74
N CYS A 103 -2.89 22.24 -2.63
CA CYS A 103 -2.84 23.64 -2.19
C CYS A 103 -1.86 24.51 -3.01
N TYR A 104 -0.78 23.90 -3.50
CA TYR A 104 0.34 24.54 -4.19
C TYR A 104 0.82 23.66 -5.38
N PRO A 105 0.00 23.52 -6.43
CA PRO A 105 0.20 22.53 -7.50
C PRO A 105 1.48 22.73 -8.33
N ASP A 106 1.98 23.96 -8.40
CA ASP A 106 3.21 24.29 -9.13
C ASP A 106 4.49 24.20 -8.26
N ARG A 107 4.35 23.78 -6.99
CA ARG A 107 5.46 23.78 -6.00
C ARG A 107 5.67 22.43 -5.32
N PHE A 108 4.62 21.63 -5.18
CA PHE A 108 4.64 20.32 -4.52
C PHE A 108 4.20 19.22 -5.48
N THR A 109 4.67 17.99 -5.22
CA THR A 109 4.38 16.78 -6.01
C THR A 109 3.93 15.68 -5.06
N VAL A 110 3.07 14.75 -5.50
CA VAL A 110 2.56 13.72 -4.59
C VAL A 110 3.63 12.66 -4.31
N LEU A 111 3.99 12.46 -3.03
CA LEU A 111 4.81 11.31 -2.66
C LEU A 111 3.95 10.03 -2.61
N ASP A 112 3.93 9.29 -3.72
CA ASP A 112 3.25 8.01 -3.84
C ASP A 112 4.25 6.86 -4.02
N SER A 113 4.03 5.73 -3.34
CA SER A 113 4.97 4.60 -3.38
C SER A 113 5.11 3.98 -4.77
N ARG A 114 4.04 3.97 -5.59
CA ARG A 114 4.10 3.42 -6.96
C ARG A 114 4.83 4.38 -7.90
N ALA A 115 4.54 5.67 -7.78
CA ALA A 115 5.23 6.70 -8.56
C ALA A 115 6.73 6.76 -8.20
N TRP A 116 7.06 6.69 -6.91
CA TRP A 116 8.44 6.57 -6.43
C TRP A 116 9.16 5.37 -7.02
N GLN A 117 8.57 4.17 -6.93
CA GLN A 117 9.18 2.95 -7.47
C GLN A 117 9.43 3.05 -8.96
N SER A 118 8.50 3.68 -9.70
CA SER A 118 8.66 3.91 -11.13
C SER A 118 9.79 4.89 -11.42
N ALA A 119 9.88 6.01 -10.67
CA ALA A 119 10.96 6.97 -10.83
C ALA A 119 12.35 6.37 -10.57
N VAL A 120 12.48 5.53 -9.53
CA VAL A 120 13.71 4.79 -9.22
C VAL A 120 14.04 3.79 -10.33
N ALA A 121 13.07 3.01 -10.78
CA ALA A 121 13.27 2.00 -11.81
C ALA A 121 13.68 2.60 -13.17
N GLU A 122 13.16 3.79 -13.50
CA GLU A 122 13.51 4.54 -14.71
C GLU A 122 14.80 5.38 -14.53
N GLY A 123 15.47 5.29 -13.37
CA GLY A 123 16.75 5.96 -13.12
C GLY A 123 16.67 7.48 -13.11
N MET A 124 15.58 8.05 -12.58
CA MET A 124 15.39 9.50 -12.55
C MET A 124 16.50 10.16 -11.71
N PRO A 125 17.21 11.19 -12.24
CA PRO A 125 18.35 11.78 -11.56
C PRO A 125 17.92 12.63 -10.35
N GLY A 126 18.79 12.71 -9.34
CA GLY A 126 18.61 13.58 -8.17
C GLY A 126 17.68 13.04 -7.08
N LEU A 127 17.11 11.84 -7.27
CA LEU A 127 16.31 11.16 -6.25
C LEU A 127 17.12 10.91 -4.96
N PRO A 128 16.47 10.92 -3.78
CA PRO A 128 17.09 10.42 -2.55
C PRO A 128 17.41 8.91 -2.65
N ASP A 129 18.31 8.44 -1.79
CA ASP A 129 18.78 7.03 -1.80
C ASP A 129 17.68 6.03 -1.42
N ALA A 130 16.68 6.49 -0.66
CA ALA A 130 15.56 5.69 -0.18
C ALA A 130 14.25 6.49 -0.26
N PHE A 131 13.14 5.78 -0.05
CA PHE A 131 11.82 6.41 0.01
C PHE A 131 11.82 7.49 1.12
N PRO A 132 11.44 8.74 0.82
CA PRO A 132 11.52 9.83 1.80
C PRO A 132 10.80 9.54 3.12
N GLU A 133 11.52 9.69 4.22
CA GLU A 133 11.02 9.55 5.59
C GLU A 133 11.01 10.88 6.34
N THR A 134 11.79 11.85 5.85
CA THR A 134 11.95 13.19 6.42
C THR A 134 11.54 14.29 5.44
N ALA A 135 11.25 15.49 5.97
CA ALA A 135 10.92 16.63 5.12
C ALA A 135 12.06 17.01 4.14
N PRO A 136 13.35 17.03 4.54
CA PRO A 136 14.45 17.27 3.60
C PRO A 136 14.54 16.24 2.47
N GLU A 137 14.40 14.94 2.75
CA GLU A 137 14.39 13.89 1.71
C GLU A 137 13.20 14.06 0.77
N TYR A 138 12.04 14.46 1.29
CA TYR A 138 10.88 14.75 0.45
C TYR A 138 11.14 15.96 -0.45
N LEU A 139 11.79 17.02 0.06
CA LEU A 139 12.15 18.18 -0.76
C LEU A 139 13.15 17.81 -1.85
N GLN A 140 14.12 16.94 -1.57
CA GLN A 140 15.01 16.38 -2.60
C GLN A 140 14.23 15.62 -3.67
N TYR A 141 13.28 14.76 -3.27
CA TYR A 141 12.39 14.08 -4.22
C TYR A 141 11.59 15.06 -5.08
N ARG A 142 10.99 16.10 -4.45
CA ARG A 142 10.26 17.16 -5.13
C ARG A 142 11.14 17.89 -6.15
N ASP A 143 12.36 18.25 -5.77
CA ASP A 143 13.30 18.97 -6.64
C ASP A 143 13.70 18.12 -7.85
N ALA A 144 13.94 16.81 -7.64
CA ALA A 144 14.18 15.86 -8.71
C ALA A 144 12.99 15.75 -9.67
N CYS A 145 11.77 15.66 -9.14
CA CYS A 145 10.54 15.65 -9.93
C CYS A 145 10.36 16.96 -10.71
N GLN A 146 10.62 18.11 -10.10
CA GLN A 146 10.53 19.42 -10.76
C GLN A 146 11.48 19.51 -11.94
N ALA A 147 12.77 19.20 -11.73
CA ALA A 147 13.77 19.24 -12.78
C ALA A 147 13.44 18.27 -13.92
N PHE A 148 12.92 17.08 -13.59
CA PHE A 148 12.50 16.12 -14.61
C PHE A 148 11.26 16.59 -15.38
N ALA A 149 10.24 17.09 -14.68
CA ALA A 149 9.00 17.61 -15.27
C ALA A 149 9.29 18.75 -16.26
N GLU A 150 10.14 19.69 -15.88
CA GLU A 150 10.62 20.78 -16.75
C GLU A 150 11.30 20.25 -18.00
N ARG A 151 12.19 19.26 -17.84
CA ARG A 151 12.93 18.65 -18.96
C ARG A 151 12.01 17.99 -19.98
N VAL A 152 10.90 17.40 -19.53
CA VAL A 152 9.94 16.70 -20.41
C VAL A 152 8.72 17.55 -20.79
N GLY A 153 8.64 18.80 -20.31
CA GLY A 153 7.54 19.71 -20.61
C GLY A 153 6.20 19.32 -19.97
N LEU A 154 6.22 18.69 -18.79
CA LEU A 154 5.03 18.30 -18.03
C LEU A 154 4.84 19.18 -16.79
N SER A 155 3.60 19.29 -16.31
CA SER A 155 3.36 19.76 -14.94
C SER A 155 3.83 18.70 -13.94
N LEU A 156 4.14 19.09 -12.69
CA LEU A 156 4.43 18.14 -11.61
C LEU A 156 3.32 17.09 -11.46
N ARG A 157 2.06 17.53 -11.56
CA ARG A 157 0.92 16.62 -11.44
C ARG A 157 0.81 15.65 -12.63
N ASP A 158 1.13 16.08 -13.85
CA ASP A 158 1.19 15.18 -14.99
C ASP A 158 2.35 14.20 -14.91
N LEU A 159 3.49 14.62 -14.35
CA LEU A 159 4.58 13.70 -14.03
C LEU A 159 4.14 12.64 -13.00
N ASP A 160 3.47 13.03 -11.92
CA ASP A 160 2.93 12.08 -10.95
C ASP A 160 2.00 11.04 -11.63
N ARG A 161 1.12 11.51 -12.54
CA ARG A 161 0.21 10.64 -13.31
C ARG A 161 0.98 9.69 -14.22
N ALA A 162 1.99 10.17 -14.93
CA ALA A 162 2.82 9.37 -15.83
C ALA A 162 3.59 8.28 -15.07
N LEU A 163 4.23 8.64 -13.93
CA LEU A 163 4.94 7.68 -13.09
C LEU A 163 4.00 6.65 -12.47
N TRP A 164 2.80 7.06 -12.03
CA TRP A 164 1.82 6.10 -11.54
C TRP A 164 1.31 5.18 -12.66
N ALA A 165 1.01 5.75 -13.84
CA ALA A 165 0.57 5.01 -15.01
C ALA A 165 1.60 3.98 -15.46
N ARG A 166 2.90 4.27 -15.33
CA ARG A 166 3.98 3.30 -15.60
C ARG A 166 3.88 2.07 -14.70
N SER A 167 3.65 2.25 -13.41
CA SER A 167 3.41 1.12 -12.49
C SER A 167 2.14 0.34 -12.87
N TRP A 168 1.07 1.03 -13.27
CA TRP A 168 -0.18 0.38 -13.68
C TRP A 168 -0.05 -0.37 -15.01
N GLU A 169 0.63 0.20 -16.00
CA GLU A 169 0.89 -0.43 -17.30
C GLU A 169 1.69 -1.72 -17.11
N LYS A 170 2.68 -1.72 -16.22
CA LYS A 170 3.42 -2.93 -15.85
C LYS A 170 2.50 -4.00 -15.25
N ASP A 171 1.65 -3.64 -14.29
CA ASP A 171 0.66 -4.57 -13.71
C ASP A 171 -0.27 -5.16 -14.81
N LEU A 172 -0.67 -4.33 -15.78
CA LEU A 172 -1.51 -4.75 -16.90
C LEU A 172 -0.78 -5.69 -17.87
N GLN A 173 0.48 -5.39 -18.20
CA GLN A 173 1.30 -6.22 -19.07
C GLN A 173 1.58 -7.58 -18.43
N GLU A 174 1.86 -7.62 -17.13
CA GLU A 174 2.00 -8.87 -16.38
C GLU A 174 0.71 -9.69 -16.43
N LEU A 175 -0.46 -9.05 -16.24
CA LEU A 175 -1.76 -9.72 -16.34
C LEU A 175 -2.05 -10.29 -17.74
N ILE A 176 -1.66 -9.58 -18.80
CA ILE A 176 -1.89 -10.02 -20.19
C ILE A 176 -0.87 -11.10 -20.60
N ALA A 177 0.36 -11.04 -20.07
CA ALA A 177 1.41 -12.01 -20.35
C ALA A 177 1.13 -13.39 -19.71
N ASP A 178 0.32 -13.44 -18.65
CA ASP A 178 -0.30 -14.66 -18.13
C ASP A 178 -1.37 -15.18 -19.13
N ASN A 179 -0.91 -15.67 -20.28
CA ASN A 179 -1.77 -16.41 -21.22
C ASN A 179 -2.10 -17.79 -20.60
N PRO A 180 -3.35 -18.27 -20.73
CA PRO A 180 -3.80 -19.49 -20.11
C PRO A 180 -3.00 -20.67 -20.64
N ALA A 181 -2.61 -21.58 -19.74
CA ALA A 181 -2.16 -22.91 -20.13
C ALA A 181 -3.15 -23.48 -21.14
N GLU A 182 -2.68 -23.71 -22.37
CA GLU A 182 -3.23 -24.60 -23.39
C GLU A 182 -4.72 -24.94 -23.23
N GLU A 183 -5.61 -24.17 -23.88
CA GLU A 183 -6.89 -24.76 -24.31
C GLU A 183 -6.54 -25.88 -25.30
N LYS A 184 -6.50 -27.11 -24.79
CA LYS A 184 -6.41 -28.31 -25.62
C LYS A 184 -7.58 -28.33 -26.60
N PRO A 185 -7.40 -28.83 -27.83
CA PRO A 185 -8.48 -28.91 -28.81
C PRO A 185 -9.65 -29.68 -28.21
N VAL A 186 -10.84 -29.07 -28.26
CA VAL A 186 -12.09 -29.74 -27.93
C VAL A 186 -12.35 -30.74 -29.06
N GLU A 187 -12.05 -32.03 -28.83
CA GLU A 187 -12.52 -33.10 -29.70
C GLU A 187 -14.05 -33.15 -29.63
N GLU A 188 -14.70 -32.92 -30.77
CA GLU A 188 -16.14 -33.10 -30.96
C GLU A 188 -16.52 -34.58 -30.81
N GLY A 189 -16.74 -35.01 -29.57
CA GLY A 189 -17.35 -36.29 -29.22
C GLY A 189 -18.73 -36.07 -28.61
N ILE A 190 -19.73 -36.69 -29.22
CA ILE A 190 -21.17 -36.67 -28.87
C ILE A 190 -21.39 -36.82 -27.34
N PRO A 191 -22.27 -36.03 -26.69
CA PRO A 191 -22.48 -36.12 -25.26
C PRO A 191 -23.35 -37.33 -24.91
N THR A 192 -22.74 -38.40 -24.38
CA THR A 192 -23.44 -39.41 -23.58
C THR A 192 -23.36 -39.03 -22.12
N THR A 193 -24.52 -38.74 -21.54
CA THR A 193 -24.75 -38.37 -20.15
C THR A 193 -24.50 -39.55 -19.21
N GLU A 194 -23.31 -39.62 -18.63
CA GLU A 194 -23.13 -40.14 -17.28
C GLU A 194 -22.26 -39.14 -16.48
N PRO A 195 -22.70 -38.69 -15.29
CA PRO A 195 -21.92 -37.76 -14.50
C PRO A 195 -20.65 -38.47 -14.01
N LYS A 196 -19.51 -38.04 -14.55
CA LYS A 196 -18.20 -38.40 -14.05
C LYS A 196 -18.14 -38.06 -12.55
N PRO A 197 -17.73 -38.98 -11.66
CA PRO A 197 -17.65 -38.69 -10.24
C PRO A 197 -16.74 -37.48 -10.02
N ALA A 198 -17.19 -36.56 -9.15
CA ALA A 198 -16.48 -35.33 -8.85
C ALA A 198 -15.01 -35.66 -8.50
N PRO A 199 -14.01 -34.96 -9.08
CA PRO A 199 -12.64 -35.13 -8.65
C PRO A 199 -12.57 -34.83 -7.15
N GLU A 200 -12.08 -35.79 -6.37
CA GLU A 200 -11.93 -35.61 -4.92
C GLU A 200 -11.15 -34.32 -4.61
N PRO A 201 -11.57 -33.53 -3.61
CA PRO A 201 -10.90 -32.29 -3.29
C PRO A 201 -9.48 -32.57 -2.81
N LYS A 202 -8.47 -32.22 -3.64
CA LYS A 202 -7.08 -32.13 -3.20
C LYS A 202 -7.04 -31.14 -2.02
N SER A 203 -6.82 -31.65 -0.81
CA SER A 203 -6.67 -30.84 0.40
C SER A 203 -5.57 -29.79 0.18
N LYS A 204 -5.98 -28.53 -0.03
CA LYS A 204 -5.05 -27.41 -0.21
C LYS A 204 -4.45 -27.07 1.16
N VAL A 205 -3.12 -26.98 1.22
CA VAL A 205 -2.37 -26.53 2.40
C VAL A 205 -3.00 -25.26 2.98
N LYS A 206 -3.16 -25.16 4.29
CA LYS A 206 -3.72 -23.97 4.94
C LYS A 206 -2.84 -22.74 4.64
N ILE A 207 -3.44 -21.56 4.44
CA ILE A 207 -2.72 -20.34 4.03
C ILE A 207 -1.57 -20.02 4.99
N HIS A 208 -1.82 -20.06 6.31
CA HIS A 208 -0.78 -19.76 7.31
C HIS A 208 0.39 -20.75 7.27
N VAL A 209 0.11 -22.03 6.99
CA VAL A 209 1.13 -23.07 6.83
C VAL A 209 1.99 -22.77 5.60
N ALA A 210 1.37 -22.46 4.46
CA ALA A 210 2.11 -22.07 3.26
C ALA A 210 3.02 -20.86 3.51
N VAL A 211 2.49 -19.82 4.18
CA VAL A 211 3.27 -18.63 4.57
C VAL A 211 4.44 -18.98 5.48
N TYR A 212 4.23 -19.84 6.49
CA TYR A 212 5.31 -20.31 7.36
C TYR A 212 6.40 -21.02 6.56
N LEU A 213 6.04 -22.03 5.76
CA LEU A 213 6.99 -22.86 5.02
C LEU A 213 7.81 -22.03 4.04
N VAL A 214 7.17 -21.15 3.28
CA VAL A 214 7.89 -20.28 2.34
C VAL A 214 8.81 -19.30 3.06
N SER A 215 8.41 -18.76 4.22
CA SER A 215 9.29 -17.89 4.99
C SER A 215 10.60 -18.60 5.38
N ARG A 216 10.53 -19.89 5.76
CA ARG A 216 11.70 -20.71 6.10
C ARG A 216 12.55 -21.04 4.89
N LEU A 217 11.93 -21.35 3.75
CA LEU A 217 12.64 -21.56 2.48
C LEU A 217 13.41 -20.32 2.01
N LEU A 218 12.80 -19.13 2.15
CA LEU A 218 13.46 -17.87 1.82
C LEU A 218 14.60 -17.56 2.80
N ALA A 219 14.37 -17.78 4.10
CA ALA A 219 15.38 -17.57 5.14
C ALA A 219 16.63 -18.46 4.96
N GLY A 220 16.47 -19.66 4.40
CA GLY A 220 17.59 -20.54 4.07
C GLY A 220 18.52 -20.00 2.97
N LYS A 221 18.08 -18.98 2.21
CA LYS A 221 18.88 -18.35 1.14
C LYS A 221 19.33 -16.93 1.48
N LYS A 222 18.53 -16.18 2.23
CA LYS A 222 18.77 -14.78 2.56
C LYS A 222 18.16 -14.43 3.91
N LYS A 223 18.79 -13.52 4.65
CA LYS A 223 18.37 -13.13 6.00
C LYS A 223 17.02 -12.39 6.03
N THR A 224 16.71 -11.62 4.98
CA THR A 224 15.50 -10.80 4.89
C THR A 224 14.84 -10.95 3.52
N PHE A 225 13.54 -10.65 3.43
CA PHE A 225 12.75 -10.75 2.20
C PHE A 225 11.52 -9.83 2.25
N THR A 226 11.04 -9.38 1.08
CA THR A 226 9.87 -8.49 1.00
C THR A 226 8.54 -9.27 1.06
N ALA A 227 7.44 -8.58 1.36
CA ALA A 227 6.10 -9.15 1.24
C ALA A 227 5.84 -9.74 -0.16
N LYS A 228 6.26 -9.03 -1.22
CA LYS A 228 6.05 -9.47 -2.61
C LYS A 228 6.77 -10.79 -2.87
N GLU A 229 8.05 -10.89 -2.47
CA GLU A 229 8.83 -12.12 -2.65
C GLU A 229 8.22 -13.30 -1.90
N LEU A 230 7.70 -13.07 -0.69
CA LEU A 230 7.03 -14.10 0.09
C LEU A 230 5.72 -14.55 -0.58
N ILE A 231 4.89 -13.61 -1.05
CA ILE A 231 3.62 -13.91 -1.73
C ILE A 231 3.86 -14.64 -3.06
N ASP A 232 4.79 -14.15 -3.88
CA ASP A 232 5.11 -14.75 -5.17
C ASP A 232 5.66 -16.16 -5.00
N ARG A 233 6.49 -16.38 -3.96
CA ARG A 233 6.99 -17.71 -3.68
C ARG A 233 5.93 -18.66 -3.11
N VAL A 234 4.93 -18.17 -2.36
CA VAL A 234 3.76 -18.98 -1.98
C VAL A 234 2.96 -19.42 -3.20
N ARG A 235 2.75 -18.52 -4.16
CA ARG A 235 2.09 -18.86 -5.44
C ARG A 235 2.88 -19.91 -6.21
N GLN A 236 4.19 -19.71 -6.34
CA GLN A 236 5.06 -20.65 -7.05
C GLN A 236 5.13 -22.04 -6.41
N GLU A 237 5.21 -22.11 -5.07
CA GLU A 237 5.46 -23.36 -4.35
C GLU A 237 4.18 -24.18 -4.11
N PHE A 238 3.04 -23.51 -3.96
CA PHE A 238 1.77 -24.14 -3.56
C PHE A 238 0.62 -23.93 -4.55
N ASP A 239 0.83 -23.20 -5.64
CA ASP A 239 -0.22 -22.77 -6.58
C ASP A 239 -1.41 -22.10 -5.85
N ASP A 240 -1.09 -21.30 -4.84
CA ASP A 240 -2.06 -20.68 -3.95
C ASP A 240 -2.27 -19.19 -4.26
N TRP A 241 -3.31 -18.92 -5.03
CA TRP A 241 -3.73 -17.59 -5.46
C TRP A 241 -4.82 -16.97 -4.57
N ARG A 242 -5.14 -17.61 -3.44
CA ARG A 242 -6.23 -17.12 -2.57
C ARG A 242 -5.93 -15.69 -2.10
N PRO A 243 -6.91 -14.77 -2.13
CA PRO A 243 -6.71 -13.37 -1.74
C PRO A 243 -6.25 -13.22 -0.28
N GLY A 244 -6.51 -14.22 0.57
CA GLY A 244 -6.08 -14.25 1.95
C GLY A 244 -4.56 -14.30 2.15
N VAL A 245 -3.78 -14.81 1.19
CA VAL A 245 -2.31 -14.93 1.33
C VAL A 245 -1.67 -13.58 1.66
N GLY A 246 -2.10 -12.52 0.97
CA GLY A 246 -1.61 -11.15 1.22
C GLY A 246 -1.88 -10.69 2.65
N SER A 247 -3.11 -10.89 3.16
CA SER A 247 -3.49 -10.51 4.53
C SER A 247 -2.68 -11.28 5.59
N TYR A 248 -2.33 -12.54 5.31
CA TYR A 248 -1.48 -13.32 6.21
C TYR A 248 -0.06 -12.77 6.25
N VAL A 249 0.54 -12.49 5.09
CA VAL A 249 1.89 -11.94 4.99
C VAL A 249 1.98 -10.54 5.59
N SER A 250 1.00 -9.67 5.34
CA SER A 250 1.06 -8.27 5.77
C SER A 250 0.57 -8.04 7.20
N SER A 251 -0.19 -8.97 7.80
CA SER A 251 -0.82 -8.74 9.10
C SER A 251 -0.99 -9.98 9.97
N HIS A 252 -1.57 -11.07 9.50
CA HIS A 252 -1.97 -12.16 10.42
C HIS A 252 -0.75 -12.91 10.96
N ALA A 253 0.31 -13.08 10.18
CA ALA A 253 1.50 -13.83 10.54
C ALA A 253 2.66 -12.97 11.10
N VAL A 254 2.43 -11.66 11.29
CA VAL A 254 3.44 -10.68 11.69
C VAL A 254 3.44 -10.46 13.20
N ALA A 255 4.49 -10.90 13.89
CA ALA A 255 4.56 -10.96 15.34
C ALA A 255 4.52 -9.57 16.02
N ASN A 256 5.19 -8.57 15.44
CA ASN A 256 5.21 -7.20 15.96
C ASN A 256 4.08 -6.30 15.43
N ALA A 257 3.06 -6.86 14.79
CA ALA A 257 1.86 -6.12 14.41
C ALA A 257 0.77 -6.20 15.51
N ASN A 258 -0.08 -5.19 15.64
CA ASN A 258 -1.24 -5.26 16.53
C ASN A 258 -2.21 -6.38 16.09
N LYS A 259 -2.85 -7.09 17.05
CA LYS A 259 -3.84 -8.14 16.77
C LYS A 259 -5.13 -7.52 16.23
N GLY A 260 -5.27 -7.52 14.91
CA GLY A 260 -6.45 -7.00 14.21
C GLY A 260 -7.57 -8.02 13.98
N THR A 261 -7.31 -9.30 14.28
CA THR A 261 -8.21 -10.44 14.01
C THR A 261 -8.13 -11.47 15.13
N ALA A 262 -9.14 -12.35 15.23
CA ALA A 262 -9.14 -13.44 16.20
C ALA A 262 -7.99 -14.44 15.97
N VAL A 263 -7.67 -14.69 14.69
CA VAL A 263 -6.65 -15.66 14.28
C VAL A 263 -5.38 -14.93 13.82
N VAL A 264 -4.29 -15.13 14.54
CA VAL A 264 -2.96 -14.55 14.30
C VAL A 264 -1.86 -15.55 14.63
N TYR A 265 -0.69 -15.34 14.06
CA TYR A 265 0.49 -16.19 14.20
C TYR A 265 1.76 -15.34 14.31
N ASN A 266 2.77 -15.85 14.99
CA ASN A 266 4.07 -15.20 15.19
C ASN A 266 5.14 -15.86 14.29
N TYR A 267 4.96 -15.78 12.97
CA TYR A 267 5.86 -16.45 12.01
C TYR A 267 6.91 -15.50 11.42
N LEU A 268 6.54 -14.23 11.26
CA LEU A 268 7.31 -13.18 10.60
C LEU A 268 7.60 -12.03 11.57
N TRP A 269 8.73 -11.38 11.38
CA TRP A 269 9.09 -10.12 12.03
C TRP A 269 9.22 -9.03 10.98
N ASN A 270 8.46 -7.94 11.12
CA ASN A 270 8.57 -6.79 10.23
C ASN A 270 9.71 -5.88 10.70
N ILE A 271 10.73 -5.70 9.88
CA ILE A 271 11.89 -4.87 10.19
C ILE A 271 11.55 -3.41 9.92
N SER A 272 11.13 -3.10 8.68
CA SER A 272 10.67 -1.80 8.22
C SER A 272 10.05 -1.91 6.82
N TYR A 273 9.11 -1.04 6.46
CA TYR A 273 8.55 -0.88 5.11
C TYR A 273 8.15 -2.16 4.34
N GLY A 274 7.73 -3.22 5.04
CA GLY A 274 7.33 -4.48 4.39
C GLY A 274 8.51 -5.39 4.02
N LEU A 275 9.68 -5.14 4.62
CA LEU A 275 10.81 -6.04 4.69
C LEU A 275 10.68 -6.92 5.94
N TYR A 276 10.73 -8.22 5.73
CA TYR A 276 10.51 -9.23 6.76
C TYR A 276 11.73 -10.11 6.97
N GLN A 277 11.79 -10.70 8.16
CA GLN A 277 12.57 -11.89 8.46
C GLN A 277 11.70 -12.90 9.20
N CYS A 278 12.20 -14.12 9.42
CA CYS A 278 11.54 -15.08 10.29
C CYS A 278 11.51 -14.56 11.73
N PHE A 279 10.37 -14.74 12.40
CA PHE A 279 10.29 -14.51 13.84
C PHE A 279 11.26 -15.46 14.57
N ASP A 280 11.94 -14.93 15.58
CA ASP A 280 12.90 -15.65 16.41
C ASP A 280 12.61 -15.35 17.88
N PRO A 281 12.05 -16.30 18.64
CA PRO A 281 11.65 -16.06 20.03
C PRO A 281 12.82 -15.75 20.97
N LYS A 282 14.08 -16.00 20.56
CA LYS A 282 15.26 -15.65 21.37
C LYS A 282 15.63 -14.17 21.29
N HIS A 283 15.28 -13.51 20.18
CA HIS A 283 15.70 -12.13 19.89
C HIS A 283 14.53 -11.17 19.67
N HIS A 284 13.31 -11.70 19.52
CA HIS A 284 12.13 -10.91 19.22
C HIS A 284 11.04 -11.17 20.25
N SER A 285 10.45 -10.08 20.75
CA SER A 285 9.23 -10.12 21.57
C SER A 285 8.04 -9.73 20.69
N PRO A 286 6.99 -10.57 20.58
CA PRO A 286 5.81 -10.21 19.80
C PRO A 286 5.10 -8.99 20.41
N HIS A 287 4.19 -8.39 19.66
CA HIS A 287 3.33 -7.35 20.20
C HIS A 287 2.55 -7.91 21.40
N PRO A 288 2.31 -7.15 22.49
CA PRO A 288 1.67 -7.66 23.71
C PRO A 288 0.34 -8.37 23.47
N SER A 289 -0.43 -7.93 22.47
CA SER A 289 -1.70 -8.57 22.09
C SER A 289 -1.55 -9.93 21.37
N ARG A 290 -0.34 -10.44 21.16
CA ARG A 290 -0.01 -11.64 20.38
C ARG A 290 0.93 -12.59 21.11
N GLU A 291 1.18 -12.40 22.40
CA GLU A 291 2.08 -13.27 23.19
C GLU A 291 1.67 -14.75 23.12
N ASP A 292 0.37 -15.03 23.14
CA ASP A 292 -0.18 -16.40 23.07
C ASP A 292 -0.31 -16.96 21.64
N ALA A 293 0.09 -16.21 20.61
CA ALA A 293 -0.07 -16.65 19.23
C ALA A 293 1.02 -17.65 18.84
N ALA A 294 0.63 -18.72 18.14
CA ALA A 294 1.54 -19.79 17.76
C ALA A 294 2.70 -19.28 16.90
N THR A 295 3.91 -19.71 17.22
CA THR A 295 5.15 -19.42 16.48
C THR A 295 5.40 -20.38 15.33
N GLU A 296 4.63 -21.47 15.28
CA GLU A 296 4.76 -22.58 14.34
C GLU A 296 3.38 -23.10 13.92
N PRO A 297 3.24 -23.78 12.77
CA PRO A 297 2.03 -24.51 12.42
C PRO A 297 1.96 -25.86 13.14
N ASP A 298 0.74 -26.41 13.26
CA ASP A 298 0.57 -27.79 13.71
C ASP A 298 1.31 -28.75 12.73
N PRO A 299 2.21 -29.63 13.20
CA PRO A 299 2.90 -30.60 12.35
C PRO A 299 1.97 -31.49 11.53
N GLY A 300 0.74 -31.74 12.00
CA GLY A 300 -0.30 -32.47 11.29
C GLY A 300 -0.80 -31.76 10.03
N ASP A 301 -0.75 -30.42 10.02
CA ASP A 301 -1.14 -29.59 8.87
C ASP A 301 -0.01 -29.39 7.86
N VAL A 302 1.23 -29.79 8.21
CA VAL A 302 2.42 -29.62 7.36
C VAL A 302 2.61 -30.84 6.45
N PRO A 303 2.65 -30.65 5.10
CA PRO A 303 2.94 -31.72 4.18
C PRO A 303 4.29 -32.38 4.48
N LEU A 304 4.34 -33.71 4.44
CA LEU A 304 5.52 -34.53 4.79
C LEU A 304 6.83 -33.98 4.19
N LYS A 305 6.81 -33.59 2.91
CA LYS A 305 7.99 -33.08 2.20
C LYS A 305 8.58 -31.78 2.78
N TYR A 306 7.84 -31.03 3.58
CA TYR A 306 8.29 -29.78 4.20
C TYR A 306 8.50 -29.88 5.71
N ARG A 307 8.26 -31.03 6.34
CA ARG A 307 8.38 -31.16 7.80
C ARG A 307 9.79 -30.90 8.33
N TYR A 308 10.81 -31.04 7.49
CA TYR A 308 12.19 -30.65 7.82
C TYR A 308 12.38 -29.15 8.08
N LEU A 309 11.40 -28.30 7.72
CA LEU A 309 11.40 -26.86 7.98
C LEU A 309 10.79 -26.50 9.34
N LEU A 310 10.15 -27.46 10.03
CA LEU A 310 9.77 -27.30 11.42
C LEU A 310 11.04 -27.37 12.29
N PRO A 311 11.10 -26.65 13.41
CA PRO A 311 12.20 -26.83 14.35
C PRO A 311 12.21 -28.29 14.83
N ALA A 312 13.40 -28.83 15.07
CA ALA A 312 13.54 -30.15 15.66
C ALA A 312 12.84 -30.12 17.01
N ASN A 313 11.86 -31.03 17.21
CA ASN A 313 11.26 -31.24 18.52
C ASN A 313 12.39 -31.47 19.53
N ASN A 314 12.53 -30.56 20.50
CA ASN A 314 13.24 -30.86 21.74
C ASN A 314 12.33 -31.73 22.61
#